data_AF-Q7UTR9-F1
#
_entry.id   AF-Q7UTR9-F1
#
_cell.length_a   1.000
_cell.length_b   1.000
_cell.length_c   1.000
_cell.angle_alpha   90.00
_cell.angle_beta   90.00
_cell.angle_gamma   90.00
#
_symmetry.space_group_name_H-M   'P 1'
#
loop_
_entity.id
_entity.type
_entity.pdbx_description
1 polymer ?
#
loop_
_entity_poly.entity_id
_entity_poly.type
_entity_poly.pdbx_seq_one_letter_code
_entity_poly.pdbx_strand_id
1 'polypeptide(L)'
;MFVPVHPPNANLSDAMTKRRFDSILKIAVAVLGFASVTWSASSAQAVDGTELTSRKAIWAPLLPTYQGDSGDSVGFLTDIRGHHRFDGYRTSVEGNFTYAVSDNTEMYGFDAIMRDTWTFGVHDLSAGTGYSQMEWKQEIGDNELDNSYRGALVVAGWETAFGRRPVWVDLRLGLYDLDGKYVGNDGVTTGTNNKFTTTFGFDVKHDITVCGIPGRTVFGLDYFSDYATWDGANMGFDDAVVLRAGFELLLY
;
A
#
# COMPACT_ATOMS: atom_id res chain seq x y z
N MET A 1 -27.14 -30.11 -1.79
CA MET A 1 -26.26 -30.63 -0.73
C MET A 1 -25.21 -29.56 -0.50
N PHE A 2 -25.46 -28.66 0.46
CA PHE A 2 -24.58 -27.52 0.74
C PHE A 2 -23.47 -28.02 1.66
N VAL A 3 -22.24 -28.06 1.16
CA VAL A 3 -21.05 -28.29 1.98
C VAL A 3 -20.82 -27.01 2.79
N PRO A 4 -20.70 -27.08 4.12
CA PRO A 4 -20.37 -25.91 4.92
C PRO A 4 -18.97 -25.42 4.53
N VAL A 5 -18.91 -24.22 3.97
CA VAL A 5 -17.66 -23.47 3.79
C VAL A 5 -17.11 -23.24 5.20
N HIS A 6 -16.00 -23.91 5.52
CA HIS A 6 -15.23 -23.56 6.71
C HIS A 6 -14.82 -22.08 6.55
N PRO A 7 -15.03 -21.22 7.56
CA PRO A 7 -14.38 -19.92 7.54
C PRO A 7 -12.87 -20.16 7.40
N PRO A 8 -12.14 -19.36 6.61
CA PRO A 8 -10.69 -19.39 6.68
C PRO A 8 -10.34 -19.15 8.14
N ASN A 9 -9.67 -20.12 8.75
CA ASN A 9 -9.03 -19.94 10.04
C ASN A 9 -7.91 -18.91 9.81
N ALA A 10 -8.27 -17.63 9.81
CA ALA A 10 -7.35 -16.56 10.06
C ALA A 10 -6.93 -16.72 11.53
N ASN A 11 -5.99 -17.64 11.76
CA ASN A 11 -5.25 -17.69 13.00
C ASN A 11 -4.35 -16.45 13.03
N LEU A 12 -4.95 -15.30 13.35
CA LEU A 12 -4.27 -14.14 13.94
C LEU A 12 -3.75 -14.49 15.35
N SER A 13 -3.23 -15.70 15.54
CA SER A 13 -2.77 -16.26 16.80
C SER A 13 -1.25 -16.41 16.81
N ASP A 14 -0.54 -15.44 16.26
CA ASP A 14 0.76 -15.08 16.81
C ASP A 14 0.51 -13.97 17.82
N ALA A 15 0.79 -14.26 19.09
CA ALA A 15 0.72 -13.26 20.16
C ALA A 15 1.42 -11.98 19.69
N MET A 16 0.75 -10.83 19.86
CA MET A 16 1.28 -9.52 19.49
C MET A 16 2.71 -9.37 20.05
N THR A 17 3.70 -9.50 19.17
CA THR A 17 5.11 -9.42 19.59
C THR A 17 5.40 -7.98 19.99
N LYS A 18 6.36 -7.78 20.91
CA LYS A 18 6.79 -6.44 21.31
C LYS A 18 7.18 -5.57 20.10
N ARG A 19 7.84 -6.17 19.10
CA ARG A 19 8.22 -5.50 17.85
C ARG A 19 7.01 -5.06 17.02
N ARG A 20 5.97 -5.91 16.89
CA ARG A 20 4.70 -5.54 16.23
C ARG A 20 4.03 -4.37 16.95
N PHE A 21 3.90 -4.46 18.26
CA PHE A 21 3.29 -3.39 19.06
C PHE A 21 4.05 -2.06 18.93
N ASP A 22 5.38 -2.10 19.02
CA ASP A 22 6.23 -0.91 18.88
C ASP A 22 6.10 -0.28 17.47
N SER A 23 6.01 -1.10 16.41
CA SER A 23 5.84 -0.61 15.03
C SER A 23 4.46 0.03 14.82
N ILE A 24 3.40 -0.62 15.31
CA ILE A 24 2.04 -0.08 15.29
C ILE A 24 1.98 1.24 16.08
N LEU A 25 2.61 1.31 17.26
CA LEU A 25 2.63 2.50 18.10
C LEU A 25 3.36 3.66 17.40
N LYS A 26 4.51 3.40 16.79
CA LYS A 26 5.27 4.41 16.03
C LYS A 26 4.44 5.00 14.89
N ILE A 27 3.71 4.16 14.16
CA ILE A 27 2.80 4.63 13.11
C ILE A 27 1.62 5.40 13.70
N ALA A 28 1.00 4.90 14.78
CA ALA A 28 -0.11 5.60 15.42
C ALA A 28 0.30 7.00 15.92
N VAL A 29 1.49 7.13 16.50
CA VAL A 29 2.06 8.42 16.92
C VAL A 29 2.34 9.31 15.71
N ALA A 30 2.89 8.76 14.62
CA ALA A 30 3.09 9.52 13.38
C ALA A 30 1.75 10.04 12.86
N VAL A 31 0.71 9.20 12.78
CA VAL A 31 -0.65 9.57 12.36
C VAL A 31 -1.23 10.68 13.24
N LEU A 32 -1.13 10.57 14.57
CA LEU A 32 -1.60 11.60 15.50
C LEU A 32 -0.82 12.92 15.34
N GLY A 33 0.49 12.83 15.14
CA GLY A 33 1.33 13.98 14.81
C GLY A 33 0.88 14.64 13.52
N PHE A 34 0.60 13.87 12.47
CA PHE A 34 0.16 14.39 11.17
C PHE A 34 -1.24 15.01 11.22
N ALA A 35 -2.17 14.42 11.97
CA ALA A 35 -3.50 15.01 12.19
C ALA A 35 -3.39 16.41 12.83
N SER A 36 -2.39 16.65 13.68
CA SER A 36 -2.20 17.92 14.38
C SER A 36 -1.67 19.08 13.51
N VAL A 37 -1.03 18.78 12.36
CA VAL A 37 -0.43 19.80 11.47
C VAL A 37 -1.38 20.25 10.34
N THR A 38 -2.59 19.69 10.26
CA THR A 38 -3.58 19.96 9.21
C THR A 38 -4.42 21.22 9.52
N TRP A 39 -3.79 22.40 9.51
CA TRP A 39 -4.43 23.70 9.86
C TRP A 39 -4.67 24.62 8.65
N SER A 40 -4.88 24.08 7.45
CA SER A 40 -5.32 24.89 6.30
C SER A 40 -6.33 24.14 5.45
N ALA A 41 -7.40 24.84 5.08
CA ALA A 41 -8.56 24.32 4.40
C ALA A 41 -8.62 24.85 2.96
N SER A 42 -8.70 23.95 1.99
CA SER A 42 -9.11 24.21 0.61
C SER A 42 -10.37 23.39 0.29
N SER A 43 -11.07 23.73 -0.79
CA SER A 43 -12.11 22.87 -1.36
C SER A 43 -11.48 21.68 -2.08
N ALA A 44 -12.13 20.54 -1.94
CA ALA A 44 -11.80 19.29 -2.64
C ALA A 44 -12.16 19.52 -4.11
N GLN A 45 -11.25 19.23 -5.03
CA GLN A 45 -11.59 19.20 -6.43
C GLN A 45 -10.84 18.04 -7.10
N ALA A 46 -11.55 17.26 -7.90
CA ALA A 46 -10.92 16.35 -8.85
C ALA A 46 -9.82 17.07 -9.63
N VAL A 47 -8.69 16.37 -9.77
CA VAL A 47 -7.53 16.87 -10.51
C VAL A 47 -7.89 17.08 -11.98
N ASP A 48 -7.84 18.33 -12.42
CA ASP A 48 -7.99 18.69 -13.83
C ASP A 48 -6.61 18.87 -14.47
N GLY A 49 -6.40 18.23 -15.63
CA GLY A 49 -5.14 18.26 -16.35
C GLY A 49 -4.08 17.31 -15.77
N THR A 50 -2.82 17.76 -15.77
CA THR A 50 -1.66 16.97 -15.35
C THR A 50 -1.22 17.34 -13.95
N GLU A 51 -1.02 16.34 -13.09
CA GLU A 51 -0.34 16.49 -11.81
C GLU A 51 0.85 15.54 -11.74
N LEU A 52 1.94 16.04 -11.16
CA LEU A 52 3.05 15.20 -10.71
C LEU A 52 3.20 15.38 -9.20
N THR A 53 3.14 14.29 -8.45
CA THR A 53 3.31 14.30 -7.01
C THR A 53 4.47 13.42 -6.56
N SER A 54 5.09 13.77 -5.43
CA SER A 54 5.98 12.86 -4.71
C SER A 54 5.48 12.64 -3.30
N ARG A 55 5.36 11.38 -2.89
CA ARG A 55 5.08 11.01 -1.51
C ARG A 55 6.35 10.69 -0.76
N LYS A 56 6.37 11.08 0.51
CA LYS A 56 7.33 10.65 1.52
C LYS A 56 6.51 10.14 2.71
N ALA A 57 6.74 8.91 3.11
CA ALA A 57 5.96 8.25 4.13
C ALA A 57 6.83 7.41 5.06
N ILE A 58 6.35 7.24 6.28
CA ILE A 58 6.78 6.17 7.16
C ILE A 58 5.90 4.97 6.84
N TRP A 59 6.49 3.78 6.82
CA TRP A 59 5.76 2.54 6.62
C TRP A 59 6.19 1.47 7.63
N ALA A 60 5.31 0.52 7.91
CA ALA A 60 5.64 -0.67 8.67
C ALA A 60 5.06 -1.88 7.93
N PRO A 61 5.91 -2.69 7.28
CA PRO A 61 5.50 -4.00 6.81
C PRO A 61 5.37 -4.93 8.04
N LEU A 62 4.15 -5.37 8.30
CA LEU A 62 3.81 -6.37 9.31
C LEU A 62 3.71 -7.72 8.58
N LEU A 63 4.88 -8.33 8.34
CA LEU A 63 4.99 -9.54 7.53
C LEU A 63 4.84 -10.80 8.39
N PRO A 64 4.51 -11.95 7.77
CA PRO A 64 4.55 -13.22 8.45
C PRO A 64 5.92 -13.54 9.04
N THR A 65 5.91 -14.40 10.05
CA THR A 65 7.14 -14.89 10.67
C THR A 65 7.90 -15.80 9.72
N TYR A 66 9.16 -15.44 9.44
CA TYR A 66 10.09 -16.17 8.60
C TYR A 66 11.32 -16.56 9.44
N GLN A 67 11.62 -17.87 9.54
CA GLN A 67 12.71 -18.39 10.40
C GLN A 67 12.71 -17.86 11.86
N GLY A 68 11.55 -17.50 12.41
CA GLY A 68 11.43 -16.97 13.77
C GLY A 68 11.65 -15.46 13.92
N ASP A 69 11.87 -14.71 12.83
CA ASP A 69 11.80 -13.24 12.81
C ASP A 69 10.69 -12.80 11.84
N SER A 70 9.89 -11.84 12.28
CA SER A 70 8.69 -11.39 11.58
C SER A 70 8.94 -10.32 10.55
N GLY A 71 10.17 -9.80 10.41
CA GLY A 71 10.43 -8.68 9.51
C GLY A 71 9.87 -7.34 10.01
N ASP A 72 9.16 -7.35 11.13
CA ASP A 72 8.42 -6.18 11.62
C ASP A 72 9.39 -5.07 12.01
N SER A 73 9.42 -4.05 11.17
CA SER A 73 10.26 -2.89 11.32
C SER A 73 9.54 -1.66 10.79
N VAL A 74 9.99 -0.48 11.20
CA VAL A 74 9.47 0.79 10.68
C VAL A 74 10.52 1.35 9.76
N GLY A 75 10.11 1.64 8.54
CA GLY A 75 11.00 2.14 7.51
C GLY A 75 10.52 3.43 6.89
N PHE A 76 11.07 3.70 5.72
CA PHE A 76 10.72 4.83 4.88
C PHE A 76 10.18 4.36 3.52
N LEU A 77 9.16 5.04 3.04
CA LEU A 77 8.57 4.85 1.72
C LEU A 77 8.61 6.17 0.95
N THR A 78 8.93 6.07 -0.33
CA THR A 78 8.83 7.17 -1.28
C THR A 78 8.16 6.70 -2.55
N ASP A 79 7.46 7.61 -3.20
CA ASP A 79 7.03 7.40 -4.57
C ASP A 79 6.99 8.69 -5.37
N ILE A 80 6.76 8.48 -6.66
CA ILE A 80 6.44 9.50 -7.64
C ILE A 80 5.22 9.01 -8.40
N ARG A 81 4.18 9.85 -8.43
CA ARG A 81 2.93 9.57 -9.13
C ARG A 81 2.66 10.66 -10.16
N GLY A 82 2.42 10.23 -11.39
CA GLY A 82 1.85 11.08 -12.44
C GLY A 82 0.37 10.79 -12.60
N HIS A 83 -0.44 11.83 -12.75
CA HIS A 83 -1.84 11.75 -13.10
C HIS A 83 -2.11 12.71 -14.26
N HIS A 84 -2.83 12.26 -15.29
CA HIS A 84 -3.31 13.15 -16.34
C HIS A 84 -4.77 12.85 -16.66
N ARG A 85 -5.63 13.84 -16.50
CA ARG A 85 -7.02 13.81 -16.96
C ARG A 85 -7.12 14.46 -18.33
N PHE A 86 -7.72 13.74 -19.28
CA PHE A 86 -7.91 14.27 -20.63
C PHE A 86 -9.02 15.34 -20.64
N ASP A 87 -8.73 16.46 -21.28
CA ASP A 87 -9.68 17.57 -21.40
C ASP A 87 -10.98 17.14 -22.10
N GLY A 88 -12.12 17.51 -21.52
CA GLY A 88 -13.45 17.09 -21.98
C GLY A 88 -13.82 15.63 -21.66
N TYR A 89 -12.95 14.86 -21.02
CA TYR A 89 -13.21 13.48 -20.63
C TYR A 89 -13.25 13.29 -19.10
N ARG A 90 -13.94 12.22 -18.68
CA ARG A 90 -13.92 11.76 -17.28
C ARG A 90 -12.72 10.90 -16.97
N THR A 91 -12.05 10.41 -18.00
CA THR A 91 -10.96 9.46 -17.90
C THR A 91 -9.64 10.15 -17.60
N SER A 92 -8.88 9.56 -16.69
CA SER A 92 -7.49 9.87 -16.42
C SER A 92 -6.61 8.64 -16.57
N VAL A 93 -5.33 8.89 -16.83
CA VAL A 93 -4.25 7.92 -16.77
C VAL A 93 -3.35 8.24 -15.58
N GLU A 94 -2.94 7.20 -14.86
CA GLU A 94 -2.11 7.32 -13.67
C GLU A 94 -0.93 6.37 -13.79
N GLY A 95 0.26 6.87 -13.45
CA GLY A 95 1.46 6.06 -13.31
C GLY A 95 2.06 6.28 -11.93
N ASN A 96 2.48 5.23 -11.25
CA ASN A 96 3.08 5.33 -9.93
C ASN A 96 4.31 4.43 -9.83
N PHE A 97 5.40 4.96 -9.29
CA PHE A 97 6.60 4.19 -8.94
C PHE A 97 6.84 4.31 -7.45
N THR A 98 6.85 3.18 -6.75
CA THR A 98 7.02 3.14 -5.30
C THR A 98 8.33 2.44 -4.93
N TYR A 99 9.01 2.98 -3.93
CA TYR A 99 10.17 2.38 -3.32
C TYR A 99 10.07 2.50 -1.80
N ALA A 100 10.22 1.39 -1.10
CA ALA A 100 10.14 1.36 0.36
C ALA A 100 11.24 0.47 0.93
N VAL A 101 11.80 0.90 2.05
CA VAL A 101 12.89 0.20 2.74
C VAL A 101 12.66 0.28 4.24
N SER A 102 12.93 -0.81 4.95
CA SER A 102 13.01 -0.89 6.41
C SER A 102 14.31 -1.59 6.81
N ASP A 103 14.45 -2.00 8.08
CA ASP A 103 15.68 -2.62 8.57
C ASP A 103 16.06 -3.90 7.80
N ASN A 104 15.07 -4.62 7.29
CA ASN A 104 15.25 -5.92 6.65
C ASN A 104 14.23 -6.24 5.57
N THR A 105 13.46 -5.26 5.13
CA THR A 105 12.46 -5.42 4.07
C THR A 105 12.60 -4.30 3.06
N GLU A 106 12.60 -4.66 1.79
CA GLU A 106 12.57 -3.75 0.66
C GLU A 106 11.34 -4.05 -0.20
N MET A 107 10.73 -3.01 -0.74
CA MET A 107 9.65 -3.13 -1.71
C MET A 107 9.83 -2.14 -2.86
N TYR A 108 9.71 -2.65 -4.07
CA TYR A 108 9.60 -1.88 -5.30
C TYR A 108 8.22 -2.10 -5.92
N GLY A 109 7.58 -1.03 -6.38
CA GLY A 109 6.23 -1.10 -6.94
C GLY A 109 6.09 -0.25 -8.20
N PHE A 110 5.26 -0.73 -9.13
CA PHE A 110 4.84 0.00 -10.31
C PHE A 110 3.34 -0.21 -10.57
N ASP A 111 2.62 0.89 -10.78
CA ASP A 111 1.22 0.86 -11.19
C ASP A 111 1.00 1.71 -12.44
N ALA A 112 0.14 1.22 -13.33
CA ALA A 112 -0.37 1.97 -14.48
C ALA A 112 -1.89 1.79 -14.58
N ILE A 113 -2.65 2.85 -14.29
CA ILE A 113 -4.10 2.79 -14.07
C ILE A 113 -4.82 3.72 -15.05
N MET A 114 -5.97 3.28 -15.56
CA MET A 114 -6.97 4.13 -16.19
C MET A 114 -8.16 4.27 -15.25
N ARG A 115 -8.62 5.51 -15.01
CA ARG A 115 -9.66 5.81 -14.03
C ARG A 115 -10.66 6.79 -14.59
N ASP A 116 -11.95 6.54 -14.41
CA ASP A 116 -13.00 7.50 -14.69
C ASP A 116 -13.45 8.19 -13.40
N THR A 117 -13.69 9.50 -13.47
CA THR A 117 -14.20 10.32 -12.36
C THR A 117 -15.52 10.99 -12.72
N TRP A 118 -16.52 10.82 -11.87
CA TRP A 118 -17.86 11.40 -11.95
C TRP A 118 -18.09 12.40 -10.83
N THR A 119 -18.43 13.64 -11.20
CA THR A 119 -18.69 14.73 -10.27
C THR A 119 -20.18 14.89 -9.96
N PHE A 120 -20.52 14.92 -8.68
CA PHE A 120 -21.86 15.04 -8.13
C PHE A 120 -21.98 16.26 -7.20
N GLY A 121 -21.70 17.45 -7.74
CA GLY A 121 -21.75 18.69 -6.99
C GLY A 121 -20.53 18.85 -6.07
N VAL A 122 -20.67 18.50 -4.80
CA VAL A 122 -19.60 18.60 -3.78
C VAL A 122 -18.88 17.28 -3.50
N HIS A 123 -19.16 16.27 -4.31
CA HIS A 123 -18.60 14.93 -4.17
C HIS A 123 -18.10 14.44 -5.52
N ASP A 124 -16.96 13.76 -5.54
CA ASP A 124 -16.48 13.05 -6.71
C ASP A 124 -16.43 11.54 -6.40
N LEU A 125 -16.86 10.74 -7.37
CA LEU A 125 -16.70 9.28 -7.34
C LEU A 125 -15.78 8.91 -8.48
N SER A 126 -14.85 8.00 -8.26
CA SER A 126 -13.98 7.50 -9.31
C SER A 126 -13.85 5.99 -9.25
N ALA A 127 -13.66 5.36 -10.41
CA ALA A 127 -13.38 3.94 -10.50
C ALA A 127 -12.46 3.69 -11.69
N GLY A 128 -11.56 2.72 -11.54
CA GLY A 128 -10.54 2.46 -12.54
C GLY A 128 -9.96 1.06 -12.42
N THR A 129 -9.20 0.70 -13.44
CA THR A 129 -8.42 -0.53 -13.45
C THR A 129 -7.09 -0.32 -14.17
N GLY A 130 -6.12 -1.17 -13.85
CA GLY A 130 -4.78 -1.02 -14.34
C GLY A 130 -3.94 -2.26 -14.18
N TYR A 131 -2.70 -2.15 -14.62
CA TYR A 131 -1.64 -3.09 -14.34
C TYR A 131 -0.93 -2.68 -13.05
N SER A 132 -0.52 -3.65 -12.25
CA SER A 132 0.31 -3.44 -11.07
C SER A 132 1.34 -4.55 -10.90
N GLN A 133 2.52 -4.16 -10.45
CA GLN A 133 3.62 -5.03 -10.07
C GLN A 133 4.20 -4.57 -8.74
N MET A 134 4.49 -5.51 -7.84
CA MET A 134 5.20 -5.27 -6.61
C MET A 134 6.24 -6.36 -6.40
N GLU A 135 7.47 -5.98 -6.08
CA GLU A 135 8.55 -6.89 -5.74
C GLU A 135 8.98 -6.59 -4.32
N TRP A 136 8.97 -7.62 -3.48
CA TRP A 136 9.32 -7.56 -2.08
C TRP A 136 10.53 -8.43 -1.85
N LYS A 137 11.43 -7.95 -1.01
CA LYS A 137 12.60 -8.68 -0.55
C LYS A 137 12.66 -8.58 0.96
N GLN A 138 12.68 -9.71 1.65
CA GLN A 138 12.86 -9.78 3.09
C GLN A 138 14.16 -10.51 3.41
N GLU A 139 15.05 -9.87 4.16
CA GLU A 139 16.37 -10.40 4.52
C GLU A 139 16.38 -10.86 5.98
N ILE A 140 16.86 -12.09 6.26
CA ILE A 140 17.11 -12.57 7.63
C ILE A 140 18.46 -13.25 7.67
N GLY A 141 19.40 -12.62 8.38
CA GLY A 141 20.80 -13.04 8.35
C GLY A 141 21.33 -12.92 6.93
N ASP A 142 21.82 -14.02 6.37
CA ASP A 142 22.31 -14.09 4.99
C ASP A 142 21.30 -14.72 4.02
N ASN A 143 20.07 -14.99 4.45
CA ASN A 143 19.03 -15.59 3.60
C ASN A 143 18.00 -14.54 3.16
N GLU A 144 17.38 -14.76 2.00
CA GLU A 144 16.44 -13.83 1.39
C GLU A 144 15.13 -14.54 1.03
N LEU A 145 14.02 -13.83 1.22
CA LEU A 145 12.68 -14.27 0.84
C LEU A 145 12.07 -13.21 -0.09
N ASP A 146 11.97 -13.57 -1.36
CA ASP A 146 11.45 -12.71 -2.41
C ASP A 146 9.98 -13.01 -2.68
N ASN A 147 9.18 -11.96 -2.83
CA ASN A 147 7.77 -12.07 -3.20
C ASN A 147 7.46 -11.11 -4.36
N SER A 148 7.18 -11.67 -5.54
CA SER A 148 6.82 -10.91 -6.74
C SER A 148 5.33 -11.05 -7.03
N TYR A 149 4.61 -9.94 -6.97
CA TYR A 149 3.21 -9.81 -7.36
C TYR A 149 3.12 -9.16 -8.73
N ARG A 150 2.44 -9.78 -9.68
CA ARG A 150 2.20 -9.20 -11.02
C ARG A 150 0.77 -9.45 -11.45
N GLY A 151 0.05 -8.41 -11.86
CA GLY A 151 -1.34 -8.59 -12.22
C GLY A 151 -2.12 -7.30 -12.42
N ALA A 152 -3.40 -7.37 -12.08
CA ALA A 152 -4.36 -6.29 -12.29
C ALA A 152 -4.69 -5.61 -10.98
N LEU A 153 -4.95 -4.30 -11.05
CA LEU A 153 -5.42 -3.50 -9.95
C LEU A 153 -6.78 -2.90 -10.31
N VAL A 154 -7.71 -2.93 -9.37
CA VAL A 154 -8.98 -2.21 -9.44
C VAL A 154 -8.96 -1.15 -8.35
N VAL A 155 -9.35 0.07 -8.70
CA VAL A 155 -9.39 1.20 -7.78
C VAL A 155 -10.79 1.80 -7.77
N ALA A 156 -11.23 2.24 -6.59
CA ALA A 156 -12.44 3.02 -6.44
C ALA A 156 -12.16 4.15 -5.45
N GLY A 157 -12.29 5.40 -5.90
CA GLY A 157 -12.07 6.58 -5.08
C GLY A 157 -13.39 7.27 -4.77
N TRP A 158 -13.53 7.75 -3.54
CA TRP A 158 -14.61 8.63 -3.14
C TRP A 158 -14.04 9.88 -2.49
N GLU A 159 -14.45 11.02 -3.02
CA GLU A 159 -14.12 12.34 -2.53
C GLU A 159 -15.36 12.96 -1.88
N THR A 160 -15.18 13.44 -0.66
CA THR A 160 -16.25 14.07 0.12
C THR A 160 -15.71 15.17 1.01
N ALA A 161 -16.61 15.87 1.69
CA ALA A 161 -16.27 16.83 2.72
C ALA A 161 -16.81 16.38 4.08
N PHE A 162 -15.95 16.31 5.09
CA PHE A 162 -16.37 16.23 6.49
C PHE A 162 -16.32 17.63 7.11
N GLY A 163 -17.49 18.24 7.30
CA GLY A 163 -17.59 19.65 7.68
C GLY A 163 -17.15 20.56 6.52
N ARG A 164 -16.04 21.29 6.69
CA ARG A 164 -15.45 22.16 5.64
C ARG A 164 -14.17 21.58 5.04
N ARG A 165 -13.90 20.29 5.27
CA ARG A 165 -12.61 19.65 4.94
C ARG A 165 -12.76 18.56 3.90
N PRO A 166 -12.03 18.65 2.78
CA PRO A 166 -11.87 17.57 1.81
C PRO A 166 -11.33 16.30 2.45
N VAL A 167 -11.91 15.17 2.08
CA VAL A 167 -11.44 13.84 2.41
C VAL A 167 -11.53 12.99 1.16
N TRP A 168 -10.41 12.38 0.79
CA TRP A 168 -10.38 11.34 -0.24
C TRP A 168 -10.25 9.98 0.44
N VAL A 169 -11.03 9.02 -0.03
CA VAL A 169 -10.91 7.63 0.33
C VAL A 169 -10.70 6.86 -0.96
N ASP A 170 -9.50 6.33 -1.16
CA ASP A 170 -9.19 5.41 -2.26
C ASP A 170 -9.23 3.97 -1.73
N LEU A 171 -10.01 3.11 -2.37
CA LEU A 171 -10.04 1.67 -2.15
C LEU A 171 -9.31 0.98 -3.29
N ARG A 172 -8.58 -0.09 -2.97
CA ARG A 172 -7.82 -0.89 -3.93
C ARG A 172 -8.13 -2.37 -3.76
N LEU A 173 -8.30 -3.05 -4.88
CA LEU A 173 -8.37 -4.51 -4.97
C LEU A 173 -7.34 -4.97 -6.00
N GLY A 174 -6.29 -5.64 -5.54
CA GLY A 174 -5.27 -6.21 -6.41
C GLY A 174 -5.53 -7.69 -6.68
N LEU A 175 -5.34 -8.12 -7.92
CA LEU A 175 -5.49 -9.50 -8.38
C LEU A 175 -4.15 -9.91 -9.01
N TYR A 176 -3.39 -10.75 -8.32
CA TYR A 176 -1.99 -11.01 -8.67
C TYR A 176 -1.71 -12.48 -8.89
N ASP A 177 -0.82 -12.75 -9.82
CA ASP A 177 0.02 -13.94 -9.78
C ASP A 177 1.19 -13.64 -8.83
N LEU A 178 1.26 -14.36 -7.72
CA LEU A 178 2.33 -14.29 -6.73
C LEU A 178 3.35 -15.38 -7.02
N ASP A 179 4.61 -14.99 -7.16
CA ASP A 179 5.77 -15.87 -7.23
C ASP A 179 6.68 -15.59 -6.04
N GLY A 180 6.71 -16.54 -5.10
CA GLY A 180 7.52 -16.49 -3.89
C GLY A 180 8.77 -17.38 -4.01
N LYS A 181 9.93 -16.88 -3.57
CA LYS A 181 11.21 -17.57 -3.66
C LYS A 181 12.03 -17.42 -2.39
N TYR A 182 12.58 -18.51 -1.91
CA TYR A 182 13.59 -18.51 -0.86
C TYR A 182 14.97 -18.70 -1.48
N VAL A 183 15.88 -17.79 -1.17
CA VAL A 183 17.28 -17.79 -1.60
C VAL A 183 18.16 -17.95 -0.36
N GLY A 184 18.95 -19.04 -0.34
CA GLY A 184 19.90 -19.28 0.74
C GLY A 184 21.13 -18.37 0.63
N ASN A 185 21.94 -18.32 1.69
CA ASN A 185 23.23 -17.62 1.75
C ASN A 185 24.19 -17.96 0.60
N ASP A 186 24.10 -19.17 0.04
CA ASP A 186 24.88 -19.59 -1.12
C ASP A 186 24.39 -18.96 -2.45
N GLY A 187 23.34 -18.13 -2.40
CA GLY A 187 22.69 -17.52 -3.56
C GLY A 187 21.81 -18.51 -4.34
N VAL A 188 21.60 -19.72 -3.82
CA VAL A 188 20.82 -20.75 -4.50
C VAL A 188 19.37 -20.70 -4.06
N THR A 189 18.47 -20.60 -5.04
CA THR A 189 17.03 -20.73 -4.79
C THR A 189 16.72 -22.16 -4.34
N THR A 190 16.33 -22.30 -3.08
CA THR A 190 16.07 -23.61 -2.46
C THR A 190 14.57 -23.90 -2.34
N GLY A 191 13.73 -22.87 -2.43
CA GLY A 191 12.27 -22.99 -2.42
C GLY A 191 11.62 -22.01 -3.39
N THR A 192 10.60 -22.48 -4.11
CA THR A 192 9.74 -21.63 -4.96
C THR A 192 8.30 -22.06 -4.77
N ASN A 193 7.38 -21.11 -4.70
CA ASN A 193 5.95 -21.39 -4.66
C ASN A 193 5.18 -20.28 -5.35
N ASN A 194 4.16 -20.64 -6.12
CA ASN A 194 3.36 -19.68 -6.87
C ASN A 194 1.86 -19.87 -6.60
N LYS A 195 1.13 -18.76 -6.60
CA LYS A 195 -0.30 -18.76 -6.29
C LYS A 195 -0.98 -17.51 -6.86
N PHE A 196 -2.20 -17.67 -7.35
CA PHE A 196 -3.06 -16.52 -7.58
C PHE A 196 -3.59 -15.99 -6.24
N THR A 197 -3.39 -14.71 -5.97
CA THR A 197 -3.76 -14.07 -4.70
C THR A 197 -4.43 -12.72 -4.91
N THR A 198 -4.94 -12.16 -3.82
CA THR A 198 -5.66 -10.91 -3.77
C THR A 198 -5.10 -10.01 -2.67
N THR A 199 -5.02 -8.71 -2.96
CA THR A 199 -4.69 -7.69 -1.95
C THR A 199 -5.83 -6.70 -1.83
N PHE A 200 -5.99 -6.15 -0.64
CA PHE A 200 -7.00 -5.15 -0.32
C PHE A 200 -6.32 -3.94 0.28
N GLY A 201 -6.54 -2.78 -0.29
CA GLY A 201 -5.94 -1.54 0.19
C GLY A 201 -6.98 -0.47 0.44
N PHE A 202 -6.70 0.41 1.38
CA PHE A 202 -7.34 1.71 1.43
C PHE A 202 -6.34 2.80 1.76
N ASP A 203 -6.51 3.96 1.15
CA ASP A 203 -5.83 5.20 1.50
C ASP A 203 -6.85 6.28 1.86
N VAL A 204 -6.66 6.96 2.98
CA VAL A 204 -7.38 8.17 3.35
C VAL A 204 -6.45 9.36 3.17
N LYS A 205 -6.89 10.37 2.42
CA LYS A 205 -6.09 11.56 2.13
C LYS A 205 -6.80 12.84 2.56
N HIS A 206 -6.03 13.81 3.00
CA HIS A 206 -6.51 15.15 3.35
C HIS A 206 -5.58 16.21 2.80
N ASP A 207 -6.14 17.27 2.23
CA ASP A 207 -5.37 18.37 1.67
C ASP A 207 -4.75 19.18 2.81
N ILE A 208 -3.50 19.57 2.59
CA ILE A 208 -2.72 20.41 3.48
C ILE A 208 -1.91 21.43 2.67
N THR A 209 -1.38 22.42 3.38
CA THR A 209 -0.37 23.33 2.82
C THR A 209 0.82 23.35 3.76
N VAL A 210 1.99 22.94 3.27
CA VAL A 210 3.25 22.93 4.05
C VAL A 210 4.16 24.00 3.50
N CYS A 211 4.48 25.02 4.29
CA CYS A 211 5.34 26.13 3.87
C CYS A 211 4.91 26.81 2.55
N GLY A 212 3.61 26.88 2.29
CA GLY A 212 3.05 27.47 1.05
C GLY A 212 2.96 26.50 -0.13
N ILE A 213 3.41 25.25 0.02
CA ILE A 213 3.32 24.20 -1.00
C ILE A 213 2.04 23.38 -0.76
N PRO A 214 1.12 23.30 -1.73
CA PRO A 214 -0.02 22.40 -1.66
C PRO A 214 0.42 20.94 -1.60
N GLY A 215 -0.25 20.16 -0.78
CA GLY A 215 0.03 18.74 -0.62
C GLY A 215 -1.12 18.00 0.04
N ARG A 216 -0.91 16.71 0.33
CA ARG A 216 -1.90 15.86 1.02
C ARG A 216 -1.23 15.08 2.14
N THR A 217 -1.85 14.96 3.30
CA THR A 217 -1.52 13.85 4.20
C THR A 217 -2.17 12.59 3.68
N VAL A 218 -1.50 11.45 3.86
CA VAL A 218 -1.98 10.15 3.44
C VAL A 218 -1.80 9.17 4.58
N PHE A 219 -2.88 8.48 4.91
CA PHE A 219 -2.86 7.27 5.73
C PHE A 219 -3.28 6.10 4.85
N GLY A 220 -2.53 5.00 4.89
CA GLY A 220 -2.80 3.85 4.06
C GLY A 220 -2.64 2.55 4.80
N LEU A 221 -3.45 1.57 4.43
CA LEU A 221 -3.32 0.18 4.83
C LEU A 221 -3.45 -0.68 3.59
N ASP A 222 -2.54 -1.64 3.44
CA ASP A 222 -2.68 -2.74 2.48
C ASP A 222 -2.67 -4.07 3.23
N TYR A 223 -3.58 -4.96 2.89
CA TYR A 223 -3.65 -6.33 3.38
C TYR A 223 -3.44 -7.29 2.21
N PHE A 224 -2.57 -8.26 2.43
CA PHE A 224 -2.19 -9.28 1.46
C PHE A 224 -2.76 -10.61 1.96
N SER A 225 -3.67 -11.20 1.18
CA SER A 225 -4.26 -12.50 1.54
C SER A 225 -3.27 -13.66 1.41
N ASP A 226 -2.18 -13.48 0.67
CA ASP A 226 -1.06 -14.39 0.64
C ASP A 226 0.25 -13.61 0.48
N TYR A 227 1.18 -13.96 1.34
CA TYR A 227 2.59 -13.60 1.31
C TYR A 227 3.37 -14.90 1.49
N ALA A 228 4.32 -15.18 0.60
CA ALA A 228 5.06 -16.42 0.68
C ALA A 228 5.92 -16.42 1.94
N THR A 229 5.98 -17.58 2.60
CA THR A 229 6.71 -17.80 3.85
C THR A 229 7.63 -19.00 3.71
N TRP A 230 8.61 -19.11 4.61
CA TRP A 230 9.49 -20.27 4.69
C TRP A 230 9.65 -20.73 6.13
N ASP A 231 9.32 -22.00 6.38
CA ASP A 231 9.32 -22.60 7.73
C ASP A 231 10.69 -23.18 8.15
N GLY A 232 11.70 -23.09 7.26
CA GLY A 232 13.00 -23.74 7.43
C GLY A 232 13.22 -24.94 6.49
N ALA A 233 12.15 -25.51 5.94
CA ALA A 233 12.19 -26.66 5.05
C ALA A 233 11.25 -26.57 3.84
N ASN A 234 10.12 -25.86 3.97
CA ASN A 234 9.08 -25.76 2.95
C ASN A 234 8.62 -24.31 2.77
N MET A 235 8.17 -24.01 1.54
CA MET A 235 7.48 -22.77 1.21
C MET A 235 6.01 -22.87 1.64
N GLY A 236 5.50 -21.80 2.25
CA GLY A 236 4.09 -21.64 2.63
C GLY A 236 3.52 -20.30 2.17
N PHE A 237 2.31 -20.00 2.62
CA PHE A 237 1.67 -18.69 2.46
C PHE A 237 0.99 -18.31 3.77
N ASP A 238 1.04 -17.03 4.11
CA ASP A 238 0.33 -16.44 5.25
C ASP A 238 -0.06 -14.98 4.92
N ASP A 239 -0.90 -14.38 5.75
CA ASP A 239 -1.40 -13.03 5.55
C ASP A 239 -0.35 -11.96 5.93
N ALA A 240 -0.30 -10.86 5.21
CA ALA A 240 0.53 -9.70 5.56
C ALA A 240 -0.27 -8.40 5.64
N VAL A 241 0.18 -7.47 6.47
CA VAL A 241 -0.41 -6.13 6.58
C VAL A 241 0.69 -5.09 6.43
N VAL A 242 0.41 -4.02 5.70
CA VAL A 242 1.34 -2.90 5.52
C VAL A 242 0.63 -1.64 5.93
N LEU A 243 1.20 -0.92 6.89
CA LEU A 243 0.68 0.36 7.36
C LEU A 243 1.56 1.49 6.83
N ARG A 244 0.95 2.59 6.41
CA ARG A 244 1.67 3.76 5.87
C ARG A 244 1.05 5.05 6.39
N ALA A 245 1.91 6.01 6.68
CA ALA A 245 1.50 7.38 7.01
C ALA A 245 2.53 8.36 6.45
N GLY A 246 2.09 9.37 5.70
CA GLY A 246 3.01 10.29 5.05
C GLY A 246 2.34 11.52 4.47
N PHE A 247 3.10 12.23 3.63
CA PHE A 247 2.63 13.39 2.89
C PHE A 247 3.00 13.28 1.40
N GLU A 248 2.10 13.73 0.55
CA GLU A 248 2.28 13.94 -0.88
C GLU A 248 2.48 15.43 -1.11
N LEU A 249 3.52 15.81 -1.85
CA LEU A 249 3.72 17.19 -2.31
C LEU A 249 3.43 17.26 -3.81
N LEU A 250 2.71 18.31 -4.21
CA LEU A 250 2.55 18.67 -5.62
C LEU A 250 3.86 19.25 -6.15
N LEU A 251 4.38 18.66 -7.24
CA LEU A 251 5.61 19.09 -7.89
C LEU A 251 5.34 19.98 -9.11
N TYR A 252 4.22 19.75 -9.80
CA TYR A 252 3.75 20.49 -10.96
C TYR A 252 2.25 20.29 -11.13
#